data_AF-A0A497PKG0-F1
#
_entry.id   AF-A0A497PKG0-F1
#
_cell.length_a   1.000
_cell.length_b   1.000
_cell.length_c   1.000
_cell.angle_alpha   90.00
_cell.angle_beta   90.00
_cell.angle_gamma   90.00
#
_symmetry.space_group_name_H-M   'P 1'
#
loop_
_entity.id
_entity.type
_entity.pdbx_description
1 polymer ?
#
loop_
_entity_poly.entity_id
_entity_poly.type
_entity_poly.pdbx_seq_one_letter_code
_entity_poly.pdbx_strand_id
1 'polypeptide(L)'
;MIALETILGLIALFWGYVASLRYVLPWDAILTWSLTDWGLFAWRFACVMMVIAFLYPWGRFIAGKWAGIRFEGMCLDQYYEPTLKIDYVTFLETTPPKRKWFFFFAGFWTVLTSAALSVIGIILGQDYTALNPTVLLLIFEGYVVATGMSKATGGEMGHYNREKKIERAWKKKIEKEREHPDATG
;
A
#
# COMPACT_ATOMS: atom_id res chain seq x y z
N MET A 1 3.89 -18.69 5.05
CA MET A 1 4.82 -17.55 4.89
C MET A 1 4.17 -16.20 5.20
N ILE A 2 2.96 -15.86 4.73
CA ILE A 2 2.23 -14.64 5.21
C ILE A 2 2.13 -14.60 6.74
N ALA A 3 1.98 -15.76 7.40
CA ALA A 3 1.99 -15.86 8.86
C ALA A 3 3.28 -15.31 9.50
N LEU A 4 4.45 -15.52 8.89
CA LEU A 4 5.73 -15.01 9.41
C LEU A 4 5.77 -13.49 9.30
N GLU A 5 5.44 -12.92 8.14
CA GLU A 5 5.36 -11.46 7.97
C GLU A 5 4.35 -10.85 8.95
N THR A 6 3.22 -11.54 9.16
CA THR A 6 2.24 -11.10 10.16
C THR A 6 2.85 -11.08 11.56
N ILE A 7 3.59 -12.12 11.96
CA ILE A 7 4.28 -12.15 13.26
C ILE A 7 5.30 -11.01 13.37
N LEU A 8 6.12 -10.79 12.33
CA LEU A 8 7.11 -9.71 12.31
C LEU A 8 6.45 -8.32 12.38
N GLY A 9 5.35 -8.11 11.64
CA GLY A 9 4.54 -6.90 11.71
C GLY A 9 3.94 -6.68 13.09
N LEU A 10 3.43 -7.73 13.75
CA LEU A 10 2.93 -7.64 15.12
C LEU A 10 4.04 -7.37 16.14
N ILE A 11 5.26 -7.90 15.94
CA ILE A 11 6.42 -7.58 16.78
C ILE A 11 6.78 -6.10 16.63
N ALA A 12 6.91 -5.60 15.39
CA ALA A 12 7.17 -4.19 15.13
C ALA A 12 6.08 -3.27 15.71
N LEU A 13 4.82 -3.70 15.67
CA LEU A 13 3.70 -2.98 16.26
C LEU A 13 3.78 -2.95 17.78
N PHE A 14 3.75 -4.11 18.44
CA PHE A 14 3.57 -4.17 19.89
C PHE A 14 4.87 -3.86 20.66
N TRP A 15 5.98 -4.48 20.27
CA TRP A 15 7.26 -4.29 20.95
C TRP A 15 8.03 -3.06 20.45
N GLY A 16 7.80 -2.63 19.20
CA GLY A 16 8.42 -1.43 18.64
C GLY A 16 7.60 -0.18 18.92
N TYR A 17 6.46 -0.06 18.22
CA TYR A 17 5.66 1.16 18.23
C TYR A 17 4.91 1.38 19.54
N VAL A 18 4.01 0.46 19.92
CA VAL A 18 3.16 0.59 21.12
C VAL A 18 3.99 0.70 22.39
N ALA A 19 5.04 -0.12 22.54
CA ALA A 19 5.94 -0.01 23.70
C ALA A 19 6.63 1.36 23.79
N SER A 20 6.91 2.02 22.66
CA SER A 20 7.51 3.36 22.64
C SER A 20 6.53 4.47 23.03
N LEU A 21 5.21 4.23 22.97
CA LEU A 21 4.17 5.20 23.32
C LEU A 21 4.19 5.57 24.82
N ARG A 22 4.85 4.78 25.67
CA ARG A 22 5.08 5.12 27.08
C ARG A 22 5.89 6.41 27.30
N TYR A 23 6.65 6.84 26.29
CA TYR A 23 7.43 8.06 26.32
C TYR A 23 6.67 9.15 25.57
N VAL A 24 6.10 10.13 26.26
CA VAL A 24 5.30 11.17 25.61
C VAL A 24 6.22 12.07 24.78
N LEU A 25 5.80 12.34 23.54
CA LEU A 25 6.50 13.26 22.65
C LEU A 25 5.75 14.60 22.67
N PRO A 26 6.35 15.70 23.18
CA PRO A 26 5.65 16.97 23.33
C PRO A 26 5.53 17.68 21.98
N TRP A 27 4.42 17.44 21.28
CA TRP A 27 4.20 17.95 19.93
C TRP A 27 4.10 19.48 19.86
N ASP A 28 3.64 20.10 20.94
CA ASP A 28 3.53 21.55 21.13
C ASP A 28 4.92 22.23 21.23
N ALA A 29 5.95 21.46 21.58
CA ALA A 29 7.32 21.92 21.75
C ALA A 29 8.27 21.38 20.67
N ILE A 30 7.77 21.08 19.46
CA ILE A 30 8.57 20.45 18.38
C ILE A 30 9.84 21.23 18.00
N LEU A 31 9.80 22.56 18.08
CA LEU A 31 10.95 23.41 17.75
C LEU A 31 12.07 23.35 18.81
N THR A 32 11.78 22.80 19.98
CA THR A 32 12.73 22.68 21.11
C THR A 32 13.03 21.23 21.47
N TRP A 33 12.68 20.28 20.59
CA TRP A 33 12.97 18.87 20.78
C TRP A 33 14.45 18.61 20.97
N SER A 34 14.75 17.81 21.99
CA SER A 34 16.07 17.27 22.24
C SER A 34 16.43 16.19 21.22
N LEU A 35 17.70 15.78 21.19
CA LEU A 35 18.13 14.64 20.37
C LEU A 35 17.38 13.35 20.73
N THR A 36 16.97 13.19 21.99
CA THR A 36 16.18 12.03 22.43
C THR A 36 14.78 12.04 21.83
N ASP A 37 14.14 13.21 21.74
CA ASP A 37 12.81 13.36 21.13
C ASP A 37 12.87 13.05 19.63
N TRP A 38 13.87 13.58 18.92
CA TRP A 38 14.10 13.27 17.52
C TRP A 38 14.40 11.78 17.29
N GLY A 39 15.16 11.15 18.19
CA GLY A 39 15.42 9.71 18.16
C GLY A 39 14.15 8.88 18.36
N LEU A 40 13.29 9.29 19.29
CA LEU A 40 12.00 8.63 19.54
C LEU A 40 11.05 8.79 18.36
N PHE A 41 10.97 9.98 17.76
CA PHE A 41 10.21 10.24 16.54
C PHE A 41 10.67 9.34 15.39
N ALA A 42 11.98 9.30 15.13
CA ALA A 42 12.56 8.48 14.06
C ALA A 42 12.31 6.98 14.30
N TRP A 43 12.44 6.52 15.55
CA TRP A 43 12.13 5.14 15.94
C TRP A 43 10.67 4.79 15.66
N ARG A 44 9.72 5.64 16.09
CA ARG A 44 8.29 5.44 15.85
C ARG A 44 7.96 5.40 14.37
N PHE A 45 8.53 6.33 13.60
CA PHE A 45 8.38 6.35 12.15
C PHE A 45 8.86 5.04 11.53
N ALA A 46 10.06 4.57 11.90
CA ALA A 46 10.60 3.30 11.43
C ALA A 46 9.71 2.11 11.82
N CYS A 47 9.20 2.06 13.04
CA CYS A 47 8.27 1.00 13.45
C CYS A 47 6.98 1.00 12.61
N VAL A 48 6.37 2.17 12.38
CA VAL A 48 5.17 2.29 11.54
C VAL A 48 5.46 1.80 10.11
N MET A 49 6.58 2.22 9.51
CA MET A 49 6.98 1.77 8.17
C MET A 49 7.24 0.26 8.12
N MET A 50 7.87 -0.33 9.15
CA MET A 50 8.04 -1.79 9.23
C MET A 50 6.70 -2.52 9.32
N VAL A 51 5.75 -2.04 10.13
CA VAL A 51 4.41 -2.64 10.20
C VAL A 51 3.71 -2.59 8.84
N ILE A 52 3.80 -1.45 8.14
CA ILE A 52 3.24 -1.30 6.79
C ILE A 52 3.87 -2.30 5.82
N ALA A 53 5.21 -2.39 5.79
CA ALA A 53 5.92 -3.31 4.90
C ALA A 53 5.54 -4.78 5.16
N PHE A 54 5.48 -5.19 6.42
CA PHE A 54 5.15 -6.57 6.80
C PHE A 54 3.67 -6.92 6.63
N LEU A 55 2.76 -5.94 6.73
CA LEU A 55 1.34 -6.14 6.51
C LEU A 55 0.89 -5.84 5.07
N TYR A 56 1.75 -5.30 4.21
CA TYR A 56 1.47 -5.05 2.80
C TYR A 56 1.01 -6.31 2.02
N PRO A 57 1.59 -7.50 2.22
CA PRO A 57 1.09 -8.73 1.59
C PRO A 57 -0.40 -9.00 1.82
N TRP A 58 -0.97 -8.55 2.94
CA TRP A 58 -2.41 -8.70 3.20
C TRP A 58 -3.27 -7.87 2.26
N GLY A 59 -2.85 -6.65 1.92
CA GLY A 59 -3.53 -5.81 0.94
C GLY A 59 -3.63 -6.50 -0.41
N ARG A 60 -2.52 -7.05 -0.90
CA ARG A 60 -2.51 -7.86 -2.12
C ARG A 60 -3.34 -9.12 -2.00
N PHE A 61 -3.25 -9.85 -0.90
CA PHE A 61 -4.01 -11.08 -0.69
C PHE A 61 -5.53 -10.84 -0.78
N ILE A 62 -6.01 -9.82 -0.06
CA ILE A 62 -7.43 -9.43 -0.03
C ILE A 62 -7.87 -8.95 -1.41
N ALA A 63 -7.10 -8.06 -2.04
CA ALA A 63 -7.41 -7.55 -3.38
C ALA A 63 -7.42 -8.67 -4.43
N GLY A 64 -6.49 -9.62 -4.36
CA GLY A 64 -6.40 -10.76 -5.28
C GLY A 64 -7.56 -11.73 -5.11
N LYS A 65 -7.91 -12.06 -3.86
CA LYS A 65 -9.11 -12.85 -3.53
C LYS A 65 -10.37 -12.23 -4.13
N TRP A 66 -10.55 -10.92 -3.99
CA TRP A 66 -11.69 -10.20 -4.57
C TRP A 66 -11.66 -10.17 -6.10
N ALA A 67 -10.49 -9.95 -6.70
CA ALA A 67 -10.34 -9.87 -8.15
C ALA A 67 -10.39 -11.23 -8.86
N GLY A 68 -10.16 -12.34 -8.14
CA GLY A 68 -10.01 -13.69 -8.70
C GLY A 68 -8.59 -13.99 -9.19
N ILE A 69 -7.59 -13.26 -8.68
CA ILE A 69 -6.18 -13.39 -9.07
C ILE A 69 -5.49 -14.30 -8.04
N ARG A 70 -4.83 -15.37 -8.51
CA ARG A 70 -4.07 -16.29 -7.65
C ARG A 70 -2.65 -15.79 -7.44
N PHE A 71 -2.00 -16.35 -6.43
CA PHE A 71 -0.61 -16.06 -6.09
C PHE A 71 0.20 -17.34 -6.08
N GLU A 72 1.42 -17.28 -6.61
CA GLU A 72 2.36 -18.42 -6.64
C GLU A 72 3.09 -18.58 -5.30
N GLY A 73 3.25 -17.49 -4.54
CA GLY A 73 3.95 -17.50 -3.26
C GLY A 73 4.40 -16.11 -2.82
N MET A 74 5.18 -16.08 -1.74
CA MET A 74 5.86 -14.87 -1.30
C MET A 74 7.08 -14.60 -2.19
N CYS A 75 7.36 -13.33 -2.44
CA CYS A 75 8.60 -12.88 -3.06
C CYS A 75 9.02 -11.52 -2.48
N LEU A 76 10.20 -11.06 -2.88
CA LEU A 76 10.62 -9.69 -2.67
C LEU A 76 10.25 -8.87 -3.90
N ASP A 77 9.79 -7.65 -3.69
CA ASP A 77 9.55 -6.71 -4.77
C ASP A 77 10.86 -5.99 -5.19
N GLN A 78 10.75 -5.00 -6.07
CA GLN A 78 11.90 -4.23 -6.56
C GLN A 78 12.60 -3.37 -5.47
N TYR A 79 11.94 -3.16 -4.33
CA TYR A 79 12.44 -2.42 -3.18
C TYR A 79 12.87 -3.35 -2.04
N TYR A 80 12.92 -4.66 -2.29
CA TYR A 80 13.21 -5.70 -1.30
C TYR A 80 12.17 -5.78 -0.17
N GLU A 81 10.94 -5.36 -0.43
CA GLU A 81 9.82 -5.50 0.49
C GLU A 81 9.10 -6.84 0.28
N PRO A 82 8.64 -7.50 1.36
CA PRO A 82 7.90 -8.75 1.25
C PRO A 82 6.56 -8.51 0.53
N THR A 83 6.29 -9.32 -0.49
CA THR A 83 5.05 -9.22 -1.27
C THR A 83 4.59 -10.57 -1.79
N LEU A 84 3.45 -10.59 -2.48
CA LEU A 84 2.92 -11.78 -3.14
C LEU A 84 3.19 -11.75 -4.64
N LYS A 85 3.77 -12.84 -5.14
CA LYS A 85 3.99 -13.09 -6.56
C LYS A 85 2.66 -13.47 -7.22
N ILE A 86 2.23 -12.67 -8.18
CA ILE A 86 1.00 -12.87 -8.94
C ILE A 86 1.16 -14.07 -9.89
N ASP A 87 0.18 -14.98 -9.91
CA ASP A 87 0.04 -15.99 -10.97
C ASP A 87 -0.41 -15.27 -12.25
N TYR A 88 0.53 -15.14 -13.18
CA TYR A 88 0.36 -14.33 -14.38
C TYR A 88 -0.77 -14.85 -15.29
N VAL A 89 -1.06 -16.15 -15.28
CA VAL A 89 -2.14 -16.74 -16.08
C VAL A 89 -3.48 -16.20 -15.58
N THR A 90 -3.76 -16.35 -14.28
CA THR A 90 -5.01 -15.86 -13.70
C THR A 90 -5.14 -14.34 -13.77
N PHE A 91 -4.01 -13.64 -13.69
CA PHE A 91 -3.98 -12.20 -13.88
C PHE A 91 -4.44 -11.82 -15.29
N LEU A 92 -3.90 -12.44 -16.34
CA LEU A 92 -4.30 -12.11 -17.72
C LEU A 92 -5.75 -12.47 -18.04
N GLU A 93 -6.27 -13.55 -17.46
CA GLU A 93 -7.68 -13.96 -17.58
C GLU A 93 -8.64 -12.98 -16.88
N THR A 94 -8.16 -12.27 -15.85
CA THR A 94 -8.95 -11.29 -15.12
C THR A 94 -9.19 -10.04 -15.97
N THR A 95 -10.42 -9.52 -15.98
CA THR A 95 -10.76 -8.34 -16.80
C THR A 95 -9.99 -7.08 -16.39
N PRO A 96 -9.66 -6.17 -17.33
CA PRO A 96 -8.89 -4.96 -17.03
C PRO A 96 -9.45 -4.09 -15.89
N PRO A 97 -10.78 -3.89 -15.74
CA PRO A 97 -11.33 -3.15 -14.61
C PRO A 97 -10.98 -3.77 -13.25
N LYS A 98 -11.03 -5.11 -13.14
CA LYS A 98 -10.69 -5.82 -11.89
C LYS A 98 -9.20 -5.71 -11.59
N ARG A 99 -8.33 -5.87 -12.58
CA ARG A 99 -6.87 -5.72 -12.42
C ARG A 99 -6.47 -4.31 -11.99
N LYS A 100 -7.10 -3.29 -12.58
CA LYS A 100 -6.91 -1.90 -12.15
C LYS A 100 -7.21 -1.76 -10.66
N TRP A 101 -8.40 -2.18 -10.22
CA TRP A 101 -8.79 -2.06 -8.82
C TRP A 101 -7.96 -2.93 -7.88
N PHE A 102 -7.46 -4.09 -8.34
CA PHE A 102 -6.51 -4.90 -7.60
C PHE A 102 -5.29 -4.07 -7.16
N PHE A 103 -4.62 -3.39 -8.09
CA PHE A 103 -3.46 -2.55 -7.77
C PHE A 103 -3.84 -1.35 -6.90
N PHE A 104 -5.00 -0.72 -7.14
CA PHE A 104 -5.45 0.38 -6.30
C PHE A 104 -5.62 -0.04 -4.84
N PHE A 105 -6.36 -1.14 -4.59
CA PHE A 105 -6.60 -1.62 -3.23
C PHE A 105 -5.33 -2.13 -2.56
N ALA A 106 -4.44 -2.79 -3.33
CA ALA A 106 -3.16 -3.24 -2.81
C ALA A 106 -2.28 -2.08 -2.33
N GLY A 107 -2.16 -0.99 -3.11
CA GLY A 107 -1.43 0.21 -2.70
C GLY A 107 -2.10 0.92 -1.53
N PHE A 108 -3.39 1.21 -1.66
CA PHE A 108 -4.17 1.94 -0.66
C PHE A 108 -4.23 1.23 0.71
N TRP A 109 -3.97 -0.08 0.74
CA TRP A 109 -3.81 -0.83 1.99
C TRP A 109 -2.70 -0.28 2.88
N THR A 110 -1.61 0.25 2.30
CA THR A 110 -0.50 0.86 3.05
C THR A 110 -0.96 2.12 3.78
N VAL A 111 -1.76 2.96 3.10
CA VAL A 111 -2.41 4.14 3.67
C VAL A 111 -3.38 3.74 4.78
N LEU A 112 -4.23 2.74 4.55
CA LEU A 112 -5.20 2.27 5.55
C LEU A 112 -4.50 1.75 6.81
N THR A 113 -3.45 0.95 6.63
CA THR A 113 -2.63 0.41 7.73
C THR A 113 -1.99 1.55 8.50
N SER A 114 -1.38 2.51 7.80
CA SER A 114 -0.78 3.68 8.41
C SER A 114 -1.80 4.49 9.22
N ALA A 115 -2.97 4.80 8.64
CA ALA A 115 -4.01 5.58 9.30
C ALA A 115 -4.54 4.89 10.56
N ALA A 116 -4.72 3.56 10.52
CA ALA A 116 -5.11 2.78 11.69
C ALA A 116 -4.05 2.88 12.81
N LEU A 117 -2.77 2.83 12.47
CA LEU A 117 -1.68 3.00 13.43
C LEU A 117 -1.64 4.43 14.00
N SER A 118 -1.93 5.45 13.19
CA SER A 118 -2.03 6.83 13.68
C SER A 118 -3.14 6.98 14.72
N VAL A 119 -4.30 6.36 14.48
CA VAL A 119 -5.41 6.36 15.45
C VAL A 119 -4.99 5.69 16.75
N ILE A 120 -4.29 4.55 16.68
CA ILE A 120 -3.75 3.86 17.86
C ILE A 120 -2.76 4.77 18.61
N GLY A 121 -1.84 5.43 17.91
CA GLY A 121 -0.85 6.35 18.49
C GLY A 121 -1.47 7.52 19.22
N ILE A 122 -2.47 8.15 18.61
CA ILE A 122 -3.20 9.29 19.19
C ILE A 122 -3.97 8.84 20.45
N ILE A 123 -4.69 7.71 20.38
CA ILE A 123 -5.50 7.23 21.50
C ILE A 123 -4.63 6.78 22.69
N LEU A 124 -3.56 6.02 22.42
CA LEU A 124 -2.77 5.39 23.49
C LEU A 124 -1.65 6.27 24.04
N GLY A 125 -1.11 7.21 23.25
CA GLY A 125 0.07 7.98 23.64
C GLY A 125 0.05 9.45 23.25
N GLN A 126 -1.10 9.98 22.76
CA GLN A 126 -1.22 11.34 22.22
C GLN A 126 -0.16 11.64 21.14
N ASP A 127 0.26 10.60 20.40
CA ASP A 127 1.32 10.68 19.42
C ASP A 127 0.77 11.15 18.06
N TYR A 128 0.68 12.46 17.88
CA TYR A 128 0.22 13.04 16.61
C TYR A 128 1.21 12.83 15.46
N THR A 129 2.49 12.55 15.75
CA THR A 129 3.52 12.32 14.72
C THR A 129 3.28 11.05 13.92
N ALA A 130 2.47 10.13 14.46
CA ALA A 130 2.03 8.93 13.79
C ALA A 130 1.20 9.19 12.52
N LEU A 131 0.67 10.41 12.34
CA LEU A 131 0.00 10.84 11.11
C LEU A 131 0.96 11.09 9.95
N ASN A 132 2.25 11.33 10.22
CA ASN A 132 3.21 11.72 9.20
C ASN A 132 3.33 10.65 8.09
N PRO A 133 3.51 9.34 8.39
CA PRO A 133 3.51 8.31 7.35
C PRO A 133 2.21 8.28 6.53
N THR A 134 1.05 8.46 7.16
CA THR A 134 -0.25 8.46 6.46
C THR A 134 -0.34 9.61 5.47
N VAL A 135 0.01 10.83 5.91
CA VAL A 135 0.00 12.02 5.06
C VAL A 135 0.99 11.88 3.92
N LEU A 136 2.21 11.41 4.18
CA LEU A 136 3.23 11.20 3.16
C LEU A 136 2.77 10.18 2.10
N LEU A 137 2.20 9.05 2.53
CA LEU A 137 1.68 8.03 1.62
C LEU A 137 0.50 8.56 0.81
N LEU A 138 -0.45 9.28 1.42
CA LEU A 138 -1.57 9.91 0.72
C LEU A 138 -1.11 10.89 -0.36
N ILE A 139 -0.14 11.76 -0.02
CA ILE A 139 0.42 12.73 -0.97
C ILE A 139 1.13 11.98 -2.11
N PHE A 140 1.97 10.99 -1.79
CA PHE A 140 2.73 10.24 -2.79
C PHE A 140 1.81 9.44 -3.73
N GLU A 141 0.93 8.61 -3.17
CA GLU A 141 -0.02 7.80 -3.95
C GLU A 141 -0.98 8.68 -4.74
N GLY A 142 -1.51 9.73 -4.11
CA GLY A 142 -2.39 10.71 -4.75
C GLY A 142 -1.69 11.43 -5.91
N TYR A 143 -0.43 11.84 -5.74
CA TYR A 143 0.38 12.43 -6.79
C TYR A 143 0.59 11.48 -7.97
N VAL A 144 0.93 10.20 -7.70
CA VAL A 144 1.10 9.19 -8.76
C VAL A 144 -0.20 9.00 -9.53
N VAL A 145 -1.33 8.85 -8.84
CA VAL A 145 -2.66 8.72 -9.47
C VAL A 145 -3.02 9.96 -10.29
N ALA A 146 -2.82 11.16 -9.74
CA ALA A 146 -3.18 12.42 -10.39
C ALA A 146 -2.34 12.69 -11.66
N THR A 147 -1.04 12.39 -11.63
CA THR A 147 -0.14 12.60 -12.77
C THR A 147 -0.27 11.51 -13.85
N GLY A 148 -0.95 10.41 -13.58
CA GLY A 148 -1.06 9.29 -14.52
C GLY A 148 0.27 8.56 -14.76
N MET A 149 1.25 8.73 -13.86
CA MET A 149 2.55 8.08 -13.91
C MET A 149 2.35 6.56 -13.90
N SER A 150 2.94 5.84 -14.86
CA SER A 150 2.82 4.38 -15.00
C SER A 150 4.16 3.63 -14.88
N LYS A 151 5.18 4.31 -14.35
CA LYS A 151 6.52 3.75 -14.10
C LYS A 151 6.50 2.89 -12.83
N ALA A 152 7.44 1.95 -12.74
CA ALA A 152 7.59 1.09 -11.57
C ALA A 152 7.93 1.91 -10.30
N THR A 153 8.55 3.08 -10.45
CA THR A 153 8.82 4.02 -9.34
C THR A 153 7.58 4.57 -8.64
N GLY A 154 6.39 4.43 -9.25
CA GLY A 154 5.11 4.82 -8.65
C GLY A 154 4.46 3.72 -7.82
N GLY A 155 5.16 2.61 -7.57
CA GLY A 155 4.63 1.45 -6.85
C GLY A 155 3.31 0.93 -7.45
N GLU A 156 2.40 0.47 -6.59
CA GLU A 156 1.09 -0.03 -6.97
C GLU A 156 0.25 1.00 -7.74
N MET A 157 0.35 2.29 -7.39
CA MET A 157 -0.38 3.35 -8.10
C MET A 157 0.12 3.56 -9.53
N GLY A 158 1.40 3.27 -9.78
CA GLY A 158 1.96 3.18 -11.12
C GLY A 158 1.34 2.05 -11.94
N HIS A 159 1.16 0.88 -11.34
CA HIS A 159 0.48 -0.26 -11.95
C HIS A 159 -1.01 0.00 -12.18
N TYR A 160 -1.70 0.63 -11.22
CA TYR A 160 -3.09 1.11 -11.37
C TYR A 160 -3.24 2.00 -12.61
N ASN A 161 -2.38 3.00 -12.78
CA ASN A 161 -2.43 3.90 -13.93
C ASN A 161 -2.16 3.18 -15.26
N ARG A 162 -1.30 2.17 -15.25
CA ARG A 162 -1.06 1.31 -16.42
C ARG A 162 -2.32 0.52 -16.79
N GLU A 163 -2.92 -0.17 -15.82
CA GLU A 163 -4.17 -0.91 -16.05
C GLU A 163 -5.33 0.01 -16.43
N LYS A 164 -5.38 1.23 -15.91
CA LYS A 164 -6.36 2.26 -16.32
C LYS A 164 -6.21 2.63 -17.80
N LYS A 165 -4.99 2.69 -18.35
CA LYS A 165 -4.76 2.91 -19.79
C LYS A 165 -5.21 1.70 -20.61
N ILE A 166 -4.92 0.49 -20.14
CA ILE A 166 -5.34 -0.77 -20.78
C ILE A 166 -6.87 -0.89 -20.79
N GLU A 167 -7.53 -0.57 -19.68
CA GLU A 167 -9.00 -0.57 -19.58
C GLU A 167 -9.64 0.38 -20.59
N ARG A 168 -9.08 1.59 -20.76
CA ARG A 168 -9.57 2.56 -21.76
C ARG A 168 -9.47 2.01 -23.18
N ALA A 169 -8.34 1.38 -23.53
CA ALA A 169 -8.16 0.76 -24.84
C ALA A 169 -9.12 -0.43 -25.05
N TRP A 170 -9.28 -1.27 -24.03
CA TRP A 170 -10.19 -2.41 -24.03
C TRP A 170 -11.65 -1.98 -24.23
N LYS A 171 -12.10 -0.93 -23.52
CA LYS A 171 -13.45 -0.37 -23.70
C LYS A 171 -13.70 0.13 -25.12
N LYS A 172 -12.75 0.87 -25.70
CA LYS A 172 -12.83 1.33 -27.10
C LYS A 172 -12.91 0.18 -28.09
N LYS A 173 -12.16 -0.91 -27.85
CA LYS A 173 -12.20 -2.10 -28.71
C LYS A 173 -13.59 -2.76 -28.67
N ILE A 174 -14.15 -2.95 -27.48
CA ILE A 174 -15.50 -3.52 -27.31
C ILE A 174 -16.57 -2.64 -27.97
N GLU A 175 -16.46 -1.32 -27.84
CA GLU A 175 -17.38 -0.37 -28.47
C GLU A 175 -17.33 -0.50 -30.00
N LYS A 176 -16.13 -0.56 -30.58
CA LYS A 176 -15.93 -0.77 -32.02
C LYS A 176 -16.47 -2.12 -32.51
N GLU A 177 -16.26 -3.20 -31.76
CA GLU A 177 -16.79 -4.54 -32.08
C GLU A 177 -18.33 -4.59 -31.99
N ARG A 178 -18.94 -3.77 -31.14
CA ARG A 178 -20.40 -3.63 -31.05
C ARG A 178 -20.98 -2.84 -32.21
N GLU A 179 -20.28 -1.83 -32.71
CA GLU A 179 -20.71 -1.00 -33.84
C GLU A 179 -20.53 -1.71 -35.21
N HIS A 180 -19.57 -2.63 -35.32
CA HIS A 180 -19.27 -3.36 -36.56
C HIS A 180 -19.06 -4.87 -36.31
N PRO A 181 -20.14 -5.65 -36.11
CA PRO A 181 -20.04 -7.08 -35.79
C PRO A 181 -19.42 -7.94 -36.92
N ASP A 182 -19.46 -7.47 -38.17
CA ASP A 182 -19.00 -8.24 -39.35
C ASP A 182 -17.52 -8.01 -39.71
N ALA A 183 -16.79 -7.17 -38.97
CA ALA A 183 -15.39 -6.80 -39.29
C ALA A 183 -14.33 -7.77 -38.72
N THR A 184 -14.75 -8.87 -38.08
CA THR A 184 -13.85 -9.86 -37.44
C THR A 184 -14.14 -11.30 -37.85
N GLY A 185 -14.67 -11.52 -39.05
CA GLY A 185 -14.78 -12.83 -39.70
C GLY A 185 -13.49 -13.26 -40.38
#